data_AF-A0A6I4XMZ2-F1
#
_entry.id   AF-A0A6I4XMZ2-F1
#
_cell.length_a   1.000
_cell.length_b   1.000
_cell.length_c   1.000
_cell.angle_alpha   90.00
_cell.angle_beta   90.00
_cell.angle_gamma   90.00
#
_symmetry.space_group_name_H-M   'P 1'
#
loop_
_entity.id
_entity.type
_entity.pdbx_description
1 polymer ?
#
loop_
_entity_poly.entity_id
_entity_poly.type
_entity_poly.pdbx_seq_one_letter_code
_entity_poly.pdbx_strand_id
1 'polypeptide(L)'
;MDAQLTPRIFFNKVLAGTASGTIIALIPNAVLGAILKYFAEYKIIEMIIHAAQIFQLATPLIIGGLIAFQFGLTPQKMMIAGGAAFAGSGVIKFNSEVKGFIGAGTGDIINIMITASVAVLLLLVIDKKFGSVEIIALPIV
;
A
#
# COMPACT_ATOMS: atom_id res chain seq x y z
N MET A 1 -3.51 -15.32 22.07
CA MET A 1 -4.66 -14.65 21.43
C MET A 1 -4.86 -15.38 20.12
N ASP A 2 -5.45 -16.58 20.21
CA ASP A 2 -5.39 -17.62 19.19
C ASP A 2 -6.80 -17.91 18.67
N ALA A 3 -7.42 -16.89 18.08
CA ALA A 3 -8.52 -17.18 17.17
C ALA A 3 -7.88 -17.85 15.94
N GLN A 4 -8.18 -19.14 15.72
CA GLN A 4 -7.80 -19.83 14.48
C GLN A 4 -8.13 -18.92 13.30
N LEU A 5 -7.14 -18.64 12.46
CA LEU A 5 -7.26 -17.74 11.33
C LEU A 5 -8.19 -18.39 10.29
N THR A 6 -9.50 -18.16 10.41
CA THR A 6 -10.47 -18.63 9.42
C THR A 6 -10.44 -17.72 8.19
N PRO A 7 -10.86 -18.21 7.00
CA PRO A 7 -10.94 -17.38 5.80
C PRO A 7 -11.76 -16.11 6.02
N ARG A 8 -12.86 -16.21 6.78
CA ARG A 8 -13.70 -15.04 7.11
C ARG A 8 -12.96 -14.00 7.94
N ILE A 9 -12.22 -14.43 8.97
CA ILE A 9 -11.42 -13.52 9.80
C ILE A 9 -10.29 -12.90 8.97
N PHE A 10 -9.66 -13.68 8.10
CA PHE A 10 -8.63 -13.20 7.18
C PHE A 10 -9.17 -12.07 6.29
N PHE A 11 -10.26 -12.31 5.57
CA PHE A 11 -10.87 -11.30 4.70
C PHE A 11 -11.31 -10.05 5.47
N ASN A 12 -11.88 -10.22 6.67
CA ASN A 12 -12.24 -9.07 7.51
C ASN A 12 -11.03 -8.23 7.91
N LYS A 13 -9.89 -8.85 8.23
CA LYS A 13 -8.64 -8.14 8.52
C LYS A 13 -8.11 -7.39 7.29
N VAL A 14 -8.14 -8.03 6.11
CA VAL A 14 -7.76 -7.37 4.85
C VAL A 14 -8.66 -6.15 4.58
N LEU A 15 -9.98 -6.30 4.71
CA LEU A 15 -10.94 -5.21 4.53
C LEU A 15 -10.71 -4.08 5.54
N ALA A 16 -10.47 -4.41 6.81
CA ALA A 16 -10.20 -3.41 7.84
C ALA A 16 -8.92 -2.62 7.55
N GLY A 17 -7.83 -3.30 7.16
CA GLY A 17 -6.58 -2.64 6.77
C GLY A 17 -6.74 -1.77 5.53
N THR A 18 -7.50 -2.27 4.54
CA THR A 18 -7.83 -1.53 3.31
C THR A 18 -8.62 -0.27 3.61
N ALA A 19 -9.64 -0.35 4.45
CA ALA A 19 -10.45 0.80 4.85
C ALA A 19 -9.60 1.87 5.57
N SER A 20 -8.83 1.47 6.59
CA SER A 20 -7.93 2.38 7.31
C SER A 20 -6.89 3.02 6.39
N GLY A 21 -6.27 2.24 5.50
CA GLY A 21 -5.27 2.76 4.57
C GLY A 21 -5.85 3.69 3.52
N THR A 22 -7.06 3.41 3.01
CA THR A 22 -7.75 4.27 2.04
C THR A 22 -8.07 5.63 2.66
N ILE A 23 -8.53 5.63 3.92
CA ILE A 23 -8.79 6.86 4.68
C ILE A 23 -7.51 7.71 4.77
N ILE A 24 -6.39 7.10 5.15
CA ILE A 24 -5.12 7.81 5.34
C ILE A 24 -4.54 8.29 4.01
N ALA A 25 -4.58 7.46 2.97
CA ALA A 25 -3.93 7.75 1.69
C ALA A 25 -4.73 8.71 0.80
N LEU A 26 -6.05 8.60 0.79
CA LEU A 26 -6.88 9.28 -0.22
C LEU A 26 -7.62 10.50 0.30
N ILE A 27 -8.15 10.46 1.53
CA ILE A 27 -9.01 11.54 2.05
C ILE A 27 -8.26 12.87 2.14
N PRO A 28 -7.03 12.93 2.69
CA PRO A 28 -6.31 14.20 2.78
C PRO A 28 -6.15 14.86 1.41
N ASN A 29 -5.75 14.12 0.37
CA ASN A 29 -5.59 14.71 -0.96
C ASN A 29 -6.93 15.05 -1.61
N ALA A 30 -7.98 14.24 -1.42
CA ALA A 30 -9.29 14.55 -1.98
C ALA A 30 -9.87 15.87 -1.41
N VAL A 31 -9.73 16.06 -0.09
CA VAL A 31 -10.20 17.28 0.58
C VAL A 31 -9.31 18.47 0.23
N LEU A 32 -7.98 18.33 0.33
CA LEU A 32 -7.04 19.40 -0.02
C LEU A 32 -7.21 19.80 -1.49
N GLY A 33 -7.22 18.86 -2.43
CA GLY A 33 -7.40 19.15 -3.85
C GLY A 33 -8.73 19.83 -4.17
N ALA A 34 -9.83 19.47 -3.49
CA ALA A 34 -11.13 20.09 -3.70
C ALA A 34 -11.18 21.56 -3.26
N ILE A 35 -10.44 21.93 -2.21
CA ILE A 35 -10.38 23.30 -1.69
C ILE A 35 -9.31 24.11 -2.44
N LEU A 36 -8.12 23.54 -2.62
CA LEU A 36 -6.96 24.22 -3.17
C LEU A 36 -7.07 24.48 -4.66
N LYS A 37 -7.88 23.72 -5.42
CA LYS A 37 -8.10 23.98 -6.85
C LYS A 37 -8.63 25.39 -7.12
N TYR A 38 -9.37 25.99 -6.19
CA TYR A 38 -9.89 27.36 -6.34
C TYR A 38 -8.80 28.43 -6.21
N PHE A 39 -7.61 28.06 -5.75
CA PHE A 39 -6.46 28.93 -5.53
C PHE A 39 -5.25 28.51 -6.39
N ALA A 40 -5.46 27.66 -7.40
CA ALA A 40 -4.39 27.08 -8.21
C ALA A 40 -3.60 28.11 -9.04
N GLU A 41 -4.11 29.34 -9.19
CA GLU A 41 -3.41 30.46 -9.84
C GLU A 41 -2.13 30.85 -9.09
N TYR A 42 -2.05 30.57 -7.79
CA TYR A 42 -0.84 30.80 -7.01
C TYR A 42 0.09 29.60 -7.14
N LYS A 43 1.30 29.82 -7.67
CA LYS A 43 2.34 28.79 -7.86
C LYS A 43 2.63 27.94 -6.61
N ILE A 44 2.52 28.52 -5.41
CA ILE A 44 2.69 27.77 -4.14
C ILE A 44 1.60 26.71 -3.96
N ILE A 45 0.37 26.99 -4.37
CA ILE A 45 -0.78 26.10 -4.27
C ILE A 45 -0.68 24.97 -5.29
N GLU A 46 -0.26 25.29 -6.52
CA GLU A 46 0.02 24.29 -7.56
C GLU A 46 1.08 23.27 -7.08
N MET A 47 2.16 23.74 -6.44
CA MET A 47 3.17 22.84 -5.85
C MET A 47 2.59 21.94 -4.76
N ILE A 48 1.68 22.45 -3.91
CA ILE A 48 1.03 21.65 -2.86
C ILE A 48 0.12 20.58 -3.48
N ILE A 49 -0.62 20.93 -4.55
CA ILE A 49 -1.46 19.97 -5.27
C ILE A 49 -0.60 18.85 -5.87
N HIS A 50 0.54 19.18 -6.48
CA HIS A 50 1.46 18.18 -7.02
C HIS A 50 2.09 17.31 -5.92
N ALA A 51 2.49 17.88 -4.78
CA ALA A 51 3.01 17.10 -3.66
C ALA A 51 1.97 16.09 -3.16
N ALA A 52 0.70 16.48 -3.12
CA ALA A 52 -0.39 15.62 -2.69
C ALA A 52 -0.73 14.53 -3.73
N GLN A 53 -0.58 14.81 -5.04
CA GLN A 53 -0.62 13.78 -6.09
C GLN A 53 0.54 12.79 -5.98
N ILE A 54 1.75 13.25 -5.69
CA ILE A 54 2.91 12.37 -5.47
C ILE A 54 2.65 11.47 -4.26
N PHE A 55 2.07 12.00 -3.19
CA PHE A 55 1.69 11.22 -2.01
C PHE A 55 0.69 10.09 -2.36
N GLN A 56 -0.23 10.30 -3.30
CA GLN A 56 -1.14 9.25 -3.75
C GLN A 56 -0.45 8.05 -4.40
N LEU A 57 0.75 8.20 -4.96
CA LEU A 57 1.52 7.08 -5.47
C LEU A 57 1.86 6.08 -4.35
N ALA A 58 1.95 6.53 -3.10
CA ALA A 58 2.20 5.68 -1.93
C ALA A 58 0.94 4.99 -1.39
N THR A 59 -0.26 5.26 -1.93
CA THR A 59 -1.52 4.59 -1.54
C THR A 59 -1.40 3.06 -1.39
N PRO A 60 -0.90 2.31 -2.40
CA PRO A 60 -0.79 0.87 -2.29
C PRO A 60 0.20 0.43 -1.20
N LEU A 61 1.28 1.18 -1.00
CA LEU A 61 2.25 0.91 0.06
C LEU A 61 1.63 1.08 1.45
N ILE A 62 0.89 2.18 1.66
CA ILE A 62 0.19 2.47 2.91
C ILE A 62 -0.86 1.40 3.20
N ILE A 63 -1.70 1.07 2.21
CA ILE A 63 -2.75 0.06 2.37
C ILE A 63 -2.14 -1.32 2.62
N GLY A 64 -1.14 -1.75 1.85
CA GLY A 64 -0.51 -3.07 2.03
C GLY A 64 0.14 -3.20 3.42
N GLY A 65 0.82 -2.16 3.89
CA GLY A 65 1.39 -2.12 5.23
C GLY A 65 0.33 -2.19 6.34
N LEU A 66 -0.79 -1.48 6.18
CA LEU A 66 -1.88 -1.49 7.15
C LEU A 66 -2.72 -2.79 7.10
N ILE A 67 -2.80 -3.47 5.96
CA ILE A 67 -3.32 -4.83 5.89
C ILE A 67 -2.45 -5.74 6.76
N ALA A 68 -1.12 -5.72 6.56
CA ALA A 68 -0.18 -6.50 7.36
C ALA A 68 -0.25 -6.18 8.87
N PHE A 69 -0.45 -4.92 9.22
CA PHE A 69 -0.66 -4.49 10.61
C PHE A 69 -1.84 -5.22 11.27
N GLN A 70 -2.94 -5.45 10.54
CA GLN A 70 -4.09 -6.17 11.08
C GLN A 70 -3.79 -7.64 11.43
N PHE A 71 -2.70 -8.20 10.90
CA PHE A 71 -2.21 -9.54 11.24
C PHE A 71 -1.15 -9.54 12.33
N GLY A 72 -0.81 -8.37 12.90
CA GLY A 72 0.21 -8.26 13.95
C GLY A 72 1.64 -8.49 13.43
N LEU A 73 1.86 -8.30 12.13
CA LEU A 73 3.18 -8.43 11.52
C LEU A 73 4.10 -7.29 11.98
N THR A 74 5.40 -7.58 12.06
CA THR A 74 6.42 -6.60 12.47
C THR A 74 6.54 -5.46 11.45
N PRO A 75 7.10 -4.29 11.83
CA PRO A 75 7.29 -3.18 10.90
C PRO A 75 8.04 -3.56 9.62
N GLN A 76 9.03 -4.44 9.70
CA GLN A 76 9.77 -4.92 8.52
C GLN A 76 8.86 -5.67 7.55
N LYS A 77 8.01 -6.58 8.09
CA LYS A 77 7.05 -7.36 7.31
C LYS A 77 5.92 -6.51 6.73
N MET A 78 5.51 -5.49 7.46
CA MET A 78 4.56 -4.48 6.95
C MET A 78 5.14 -3.75 5.74
N MET A 79 6.42 -3.36 5.76
CA MET A 79 7.06 -2.72 4.61
C MET A 79 7.18 -3.64 3.40
N ILE A 80 7.33 -4.95 3.61
CA ILE A 80 7.37 -5.94 2.52
C ILE A 80 5.98 -6.13 1.91
N ALA A 81 4.95 -6.31 2.73
CA ALA A 81 3.58 -6.38 2.24
C ALA A 81 3.17 -5.08 1.52
N GLY A 82 3.58 -3.92 2.03
CA GLY A 82 3.42 -2.62 1.38
C GLY A 82 4.18 -2.53 0.05
N GLY A 83 5.43 -2.99 0.00
CA GLY A 83 6.24 -3.03 -1.22
C GLY A 83 5.64 -3.96 -2.29
N ALA A 84 5.18 -5.14 -1.90
CA ALA A 84 4.48 -6.08 -2.77
C ALA A 84 3.19 -5.47 -3.32
N ALA A 85 2.41 -4.81 -2.45
CA ALA A 85 1.21 -4.08 -2.88
C ALA A 85 1.55 -2.94 -3.83
N PHE A 86 2.61 -2.17 -3.56
CA PHE A 86 3.08 -1.10 -4.44
C PHE A 86 3.42 -1.65 -5.83
N ALA A 87 4.23 -2.70 -5.91
CA ALA A 87 4.62 -3.31 -7.17
C ALA A 87 3.43 -3.93 -7.92
N GLY A 88 2.53 -4.62 -7.23
CA GLY A 88 1.42 -5.37 -7.83
C GLY A 88 0.12 -4.58 -8.05
N SER A 89 -0.02 -3.38 -7.45
CA SER A 89 -1.23 -2.55 -7.56
C SER A 89 -1.49 -1.99 -8.96
N GLY A 90 -0.46 -1.94 -9.80
CA GLY A 90 -0.48 -1.22 -11.08
C GLY A 90 -0.30 0.30 -10.95
N VAL A 91 0.11 0.81 -9.78
CA VAL A 91 0.46 2.23 -9.62
C VAL A 91 1.69 2.60 -10.43
N ILE A 92 2.63 1.67 -10.62
CA ILE A 92 3.78 1.82 -11.50
C ILE A 92 3.49 1.09 -12.81
N LYS A 93 3.66 1.80 -13.93
CA LYS A 93 3.50 1.25 -15.28
C LYS A 93 4.72 1.56 -16.12
N PHE A 94 5.11 0.62 -16.98
CA PHE A 94 6.15 0.90 -17.97
C PHE A 94 5.57 1.77 -19.09
N ASN A 95 6.23 2.89 -19.36
CA ASN A 95 5.91 3.76 -20.48
C ASN A 95 7.00 3.62 -21.55
N SER A 96 6.58 3.19 -22.74
CA SER A 96 7.45 2.94 -23.89
C SER A 96 8.02 4.20 -24.53
N GLU A 97 7.34 5.35 -24.41
CA GLU A 97 7.77 6.63 -24.97
C GLU A 97 8.96 7.20 -24.22
N VAL A 98 8.93 7.13 -22.88
CA VAL A 98 10.02 7.61 -22.00
C VAL A 98 11.01 6.50 -21.63
N LYS A 99 10.80 5.28 -22.13
CA LYS A 99 11.59 4.06 -21.83
C LYS A 99 11.84 3.88 -20.32
N GLY A 100 10.81 4.11 -19.52
CA GLY A 100 10.93 4.16 -18.06
C GLY A 100 9.65 3.77 -17.33
N PHE A 101 9.78 3.57 -16.02
CA PHE A 101 8.65 3.33 -15.14
C PHE A 101 8.06 4.67 -14.69
N ILE A 102 6.76 4.83 -14.87
CA ILE A 102 6.01 6.01 -14.44
C ILE A 102 4.99 5.62 -13.37
N GLY A 103 4.89 6.45 -12.34
CA GLY A 103 3.84 6.34 -11.34
C GLY A 103 2.60 7.08 -11.81
N ALA A 104 1.43 6.43 -11.75
CA ALA A 104 0.17 7.03 -12.15
C ALA A 104 -0.97 6.65 -11.18
N GLY A 105 -1.54 7.67 -10.54
CA GLY A 105 -2.71 7.55 -9.67
C GLY A 105 -2.43 6.77 -8.38
N THR A 106 -3.41 6.02 -7.93
CA THR A 106 -3.41 5.36 -6.61
C THR A 106 -3.19 3.86 -6.68
N GLY A 107 -3.04 3.30 -7.88
CA GLY A 107 -3.23 1.87 -8.13
C GLY A 107 -4.70 1.43 -7.98
N ASP A 108 -4.97 0.18 -8.34
CA ASP A 108 -6.30 -0.43 -8.17
C ASP A 108 -6.42 -1.06 -6.79
N ILE A 109 -7.45 -0.68 -6.03
CA ILE A 109 -7.69 -1.17 -4.66
C ILE A 109 -7.85 -2.69 -4.61
N ILE A 110 -8.47 -3.30 -5.61
CA ILE A 110 -8.62 -4.76 -5.69
C ILE A 110 -7.26 -5.42 -5.90
N ASN A 111 -6.42 -4.88 -6.80
CA ASN A 111 -5.06 -5.39 -6.99
C ASN A 111 -4.23 -5.24 -5.71
N ILE A 112 -4.35 -4.11 -5.01
CA ILE A 112 -3.71 -3.88 -3.72
C ILE A 112 -4.14 -4.94 -2.70
N MET A 113 -5.44 -5.20 -2.57
CA MET A 113 -5.96 -6.20 -1.65
C MET A 113 -5.43 -7.60 -1.97
N ILE A 114 -5.43 -8.00 -3.25
CA ILE A 114 -4.98 -9.33 -3.68
C ILE A 114 -3.48 -9.48 -3.40
N THR A 115 -2.67 -8.53 -3.86
CA THR A 115 -1.21 -8.57 -3.74
C THR A 115 -0.76 -8.53 -2.28
N ALA A 116 -1.34 -7.65 -1.46
CA ALA A 116 -1.10 -7.61 -0.02
C ALA A 116 -1.55 -8.89 0.68
N SER A 117 -2.69 -9.47 0.28
CA SER A 117 -3.17 -10.74 0.85
C SER A 117 -2.19 -11.89 0.59
N VAL A 118 -1.67 -11.98 -0.64
CA VAL A 118 -0.65 -12.98 -1.01
C VAL A 118 0.62 -12.77 -0.19
N ALA A 119 1.13 -11.54 -0.11
CA ALA A 119 2.33 -11.23 0.67
C ALA A 119 2.14 -11.57 2.15
N VAL A 120 1.02 -11.19 2.75
CA VAL A 120 0.69 -11.51 4.15
C VAL A 120 0.62 -13.02 4.38
N LEU A 121 -0.03 -13.78 3.49
CA LEU A 121 -0.08 -15.24 3.61
C LEU A 121 1.31 -15.86 3.59
N LEU A 122 2.17 -15.43 2.68
CA LEU A 122 3.55 -15.92 2.62
C LEU A 122 4.33 -15.56 3.88
N LEU A 123 4.22 -14.31 4.35
CA LEU A 123 4.88 -13.84 5.57
C LEU A 123 4.42 -14.62 6.81
N LEU A 124 3.13 -14.95 6.93
CA LEU A 124 2.61 -15.76 8.03
C LEU A 124 3.12 -17.21 7.99
N VAL A 125 3.34 -17.77 6.80
CA VAL A 125 3.92 -19.12 6.62
C VAL A 125 5.41 -19.14 6.94
N ILE A 126 6.12 -18.06 6.63
CA ILE A 126 7.58 -17.91 6.76
C ILE A 126 8.00 -17.53 8.17
N ASP A 127 7.18 -16.77 8.91
CA ASP A 127 7.45 -16.24 10.26
C ASP A 127 7.98 -17.30 11.24
N LYS A 128 7.55 -18.55 11.12
CA LYS A 128 7.96 -19.64 12.01
C LYS A 128 9.14 -20.47 11.51
N LYS A 129 9.70 -20.18 10.34
CA LYS A 129 10.63 -21.10 9.64
C LYS A 129 12.05 -20.57 9.43
N PHE A 130 12.28 -19.26 9.42
CA PHE A 130 13.55 -18.71 8.91
C PHE A 130 14.51 -18.10 9.93
N GLY A 131 14.13 -17.92 11.20
CA GLY A 131 15.05 -17.45 12.26
C GLY A 131 15.91 -16.26 11.81
N SER A 132 17.23 -16.34 11.97
CA SER A 132 18.17 -15.28 11.56
C SER A 132 18.34 -15.10 10.04
N VAL A 133 17.89 -16.06 9.21
CA VAL A 133 18.00 -16.04 7.73
C VAL A 133 16.85 -15.24 7.10
N GLU A 134 15.82 -14.93 7.89
CA GLU A 134 14.64 -14.20 7.46
C GLU A 134 14.99 -12.87 6.78
N ILE A 135 15.94 -12.11 7.32
CA ILE A 135 16.38 -10.82 6.75
C ILE A 135 16.79 -10.92 5.27
N ILE A 136 17.37 -12.05 4.84
CA ILE A 136 17.84 -12.25 3.47
C ILE A 136 16.71 -12.78 2.56
N ALA A 137 15.76 -13.54 3.12
CA ALA A 137 14.65 -14.12 2.36
C ALA A 137 13.47 -13.14 2.16
N LEU A 138 13.32 -12.19 3.07
CA LEU A 138 12.19 -11.24 3.13
C LEU A 138 11.96 -10.42 1.84
N PRO A 139 12.98 -9.95 1.09
CA PRO A 139 12.76 -9.24 -0.17
C PRO A 139 12.28 -10.10 -1.34
N ILE A 140 12.37 -11.43 -1.21
CA ILE A 140 11.96 -12.40 -2.26
C ILE A 140 10.45 -12.68 -2.17
N VAL A 141 9.83 -12.38 -1.03
CA VAL A 141 8.46 -12.73 -0.65
C VAL A 141 7.45 -11.67 -1.08
#